data_AF-A0A4V2G6E0-F1
#
_entry.id   AF-A0A4V2G6E0-F1
#
_cell.length_a   1.000
_cell.length_b   1.000
_cell.length_c   1.000
_cell.angle_alpha   90.00
_cell.angle_beta   90.00
_cell.angle_gamma   90.00
#
_symmetry.space_group_name_H-M   'P 1'
#
loop_
_entity.id
_entity.type
_entity.pdbx_description
1 polymer ?
#
loop_
_entity_poly.entity_id
_entity_poly.type
_entity_poly.pdbx_seq_one_letter_code
_entity_poly.pdbx_strand_id
1 'polypeptide(L)'
;MSVRVARRRSAVRLATAAALLDVAVEVLVADPAASLAEVAEAAGIGRTTLHKHYATRDDLLRAVGHRAIDLWEQRIGTAVRAADAPDGGLRALAEAMIAVGPHLAFLWRNPIFDHAEDIGRRWKSVEPQALTVLKRARDRGLLRAEVADHWLLQTFYSLVYVAAESVYSGHLAPRSAPDLVVDTYTRGLGAP
;
A
#
# COMPACT_ATOMS: atom_id res chain seq x y z
N MET A 1 -8.10 36.55 -10.11
CA MET A 1 -8.93 35.49 -10.73
C MET A 1 -8.12 34.35 -11.38
N SER A 2 -6.79 34.46 -11.56
CA SER A 2 -5.96 33.48 -12.31
C SER A 2 -5.46 32.27 -11.49
N VAL A 3 -5.12 32.47 -10.21
CA VAL A 3 -4.57 31.41 -9.34
C VAL A 3 -5.60 30.33 -9.01
N ARG A 4 -6.88 30.69 -8.83
CA ARG A 4 -7.96 29.77 -8.47
C ARG A 4 -8.31 28.80 -9.62
N VAL A 5 -8.24 29.27 -10.87
CA VAL A 5 -8.50 28.45 -12.07
C VAL A 5 -7.34 27.50 -12.35
N ALA A 6 -6.08 27.96 -12.21
CA ALA A 6 -4.90 27.11 -12.32
C ALA A 6 -4.88 26.00 -11.26
N ARG A 7 -5.21 26.33 -10.01
CA ARG A 7 -5.29 25.37 -8.89
C ARG A 7 -6.39 24.33 -9.11
N ARG A 8 -7.54 24.75 -9.66
CA ARG A 8 -8.65 23.84 -10.02
C ARG A 8 -8.30 22.91 -11.18
N ARG A 9 -7.66 23.42 -12.25
CA ARG A 9 -7.18 22.58 -13.37
C ARG A 9 -6.09 21.59 -12.92
N SER A 10 -5.17 22.03 -12.05
CA SER A 10 -4.16 21.15 -11.45
C SER A 10 -4.81 20.06 -10.60
N ALA A 11 -5.77 20.41 -9.75
CA ALA A 11 -6.51 19.44 -8.92
C ALA A 11 -7.31 18.43 -9.75
N VAL A 12 -8.00 18.88 -10.81
CA VAL A 12 -8.71 17.97 -11.73
C VAL A 12 -7.72 17.05 -12.45
N ARG A 13 -6.60 17.58 -12.95
CA ARG A 13 -5.56 16.77 -13.60
C ARG A 13 -4.93 15.75 -12.65
N LEU A 14 -4.68 16.14 -11.40
CA LEU A 14 -4.18 15.24 -10.34
C LEU A 14 -5.20 14.16 -9.99
N ALA A 15 -6.49 14.51 -9.93
CA ALA A 15 -7.56 13.54 -9.70
C ALA A 15 -7.69 12.55 -10.87
N THR A 16 -7.58 13.03 -12.12
CA THR A 16 -7.56 12.16 -13.32
C THR A 16 -6.32 11.27 -13.34
N ALA A 17 -5.15 11.78 -12.95
CA ALA A 17 -3.93 10.98 -12.87
C ALA A 17 -4.01 9.92 -11.74
N ALA A 18 -4.53 10.28 -10.56
CA ALA A 18 -4.73 9.33 -9.48
C ALA A 18 -5.71 8.22 -9.86
N ALA A 19 -6.85 8.58 -10.48
CA ALA A 19 -7.82 7.60 -10.95
C ALA A 19 -7.22 6.67 -12.03
N LEU A 20 -6.42 7.22 -12.95
CA LEU A 20 -5.68 6.43 -13.94
C LEU A 20 -4.71 5.44 -13.28
N LEU A 21 -3.93 5.87 -12.29
CA LEU A 21 -2.98 5.01 -11.59
C LEU A 21 -3.70 3.92 -10.78
N ASP A 22 -4.86 4.23 -10.20
CA ASP A 22 -5.69 3.25 -9.49
C ASP A 22 -6.21 2.16 -10.45
N VAL A 23 -6.64 2.53 -11.67
CA VAL A 23 -7.01 1.55 -12.71
C VAL A 23 -5.78 0.76 -13.21
N ALA A 24 -4.64 1.43 -13.38
CA ALA A 24 -3.42 0.77 -13.84
C ALA A 24 -2.96 -0.33 -12.87
N VAL A 25 -3.08 -0.13 -11.56
CA VAL A 25 -2.80 -1.16 -10.54
C VAL A 25 -3.66 -2.40 -10.77
N GLU A 26 -4.97 -2.24 -10.91
CA GLU A 26 -5.88 -3.39 -11.08
C GLU A 26 -5.51 -4.22 -12.31
N VAL A 27 -5.21 -3.56 -13.43
CA VAL A 27 -4.76 -4.22 -14.66
C VAL A 27 -3.43 -4.94 -14.45
N LEU A 28 -2.45 -4.28 -13.84
CA LEU A 28 -1.08 -4.80 -13.71
C LEU A 28 -0.93 -5.87 -12.61
N VAL A 29 -1.81 -5.86 -11.60
CA VAL A 29 -1.89 -6.92 -10.58
C VAL A 29 -2.53 -8.17 -11.19
N ALA A 30 -3.58 -8.01 -12.00
CA ALA A 30 -4.24 -9.11 -12.70
C ALA A 30 -3.34 -9.71 -13.80
N ASP A 31 -2.68 -8.86 -14.59
CA ASP A 31 -1.74 -9.26 -15.64
C ASP A 31 -0.47 -8.38 -15.61
N PRO A 32 0.63 -8.88 -15.01
CA PRO A 32 1.91 -8.19 -15.00
C PRO A 32 2.53 -7.99 -16.38
N ALA A 33 2.06 -8.66 -17.43
CA ALA A 33 2.52 -8.49 -18.81
C ALA A 33 1.68 -7.47 -19.60
N ALA A 34 0.58 -6.96 -19.03
CA ALA A 34 -0.30 -6.01 -19.69
C ALA A 34 0.49 -4.80 -20.25
N SER A 35 0.13 -4.47 -21.49
CA SER A 35 0.69 -3.38 -22.27
C SER A 35 0.12 -2.03 -21.86
N LEU A 36 0.83 -0.95 -22.20
CA LEU A 36 0.30 0.42 -22.04
C LEU A 36 -1.02 0.63 -22.79
N ALA A 37 -1.23 -0.10 -23.89
CA ALA A 37 -2.47 -0.04 -24.65
C ALA A 37 -3.66 -0.59 -23.86
N GLU A 38 -3.50 -1.74 -23.22
CA GLU A 38 -4.53 -2.37 -22.38
C GLU A 38 -4.83 -1.53 -21.14
N VAL A 39 -3.80 -0.94 -20.52
CA VAL A 39 -4.00 0.01 -19.41
C VAL A 39 -4.78 1.24 -19.85
N ALA A 40 -4.46 1.82 -21.02
CA ALA A 40 -5.17 2.98 -21.55
C ALA A 40 -6.65 2.66 -21.80
N GLU A 41 -6.91 1.50 -22.41
CA GLU A 41 -8.26 1.01 -22.68
C GLU A 41 -9.07 0.81 -21.39
N ALA A 42 -8.50 0.11 -20.40
CA ALA A 42 -9.14 -0.10 -19.10
C ALA A 42 -9.43 1.21 -18.38
N ALA A 43 -8.55 2.21 -18.51
CA ALA A 43 -8.73 3.54 -17.94
C ALA A 43 -9.68 4.44 -18.75
N GLY A 44 -10.22 3.98 -19.88
CA GLY A 44 -11.12 4.74 -20.74
C GLY A 44 -10.46 5.95 -21.41
N ILE A 45 -9.14 5.91 -21.63
CA ILE A 45 -8.38 6.99 -22.27
C ILE A 45 -7.68 6.51 -23.54
N GLY A 46 -7.40 7.44 -24.46
CA GLY A 46 -6.63 7.11 -25.66
C GLY A 46 -5.15 6.83 -25.34
N ARG A 47 -4.53 5.93 -26.12
CA ARG A 47 -3.08 5.60 -26.01
C ARG A 47 -2.19 6.85 -26.06
N THR A 48 -2.49 7.79 -26.94
CA THR A 48 -1.76 9.07 -27.05
C THR A 48 -1.87 9.91 -25.78
N THR A 49 -3.02 9.87 -25.10
CA THR A 49 -3.21 10.56 -23.82
C THR A 49 -2.35 9.91 -22.73
N LEU A 50 -2.36 8.57 -22.63
CA LEU A 50 -1.51 7.85 -21.69
C LEU A 50 -0.03 8.15 -21.94
N HIS A 51 0.43 8.07 -23.20
CA HIS A 51 1.82 8.34 -23.57
C HIS A 51 2.28 9.77 -23.24
N LYS A 52 1.38 10.76 -23.27
CA LYS A 52 1.70 12.13 -22.83
C LYS A 52 1.93 12.24 -21.32
N HIS A 53 1.34 11.33 -20.53
CA HIS A 53 1.53 11.27 -19.09
C HIS A 53 2.73 10.38 -18.70
N TYR A 54 2.88 9.25 -19.39
CA TYR A 54 3.92 8.25 -19.13
C TYR A 54 4.51 7.79 -20.46
N ALA A 55 5.73 8.24 -20.76
CA ALA A 55 6.35 8.00 -22.06
C ALA A 55 6.66 6.51 -22.28
N THR A 56 7.07 5.83 -21.20
CA THR A 56 7.44 4.42 -21.19
C THR A 56 6.59 3.61 -20.20
N ARG A 57 6.66 2.28 -20.31
CA ARG A 57 6.04 1.37 -19.34
C ARG A 57 6.65 1.59 -17.96
N ASP A 58 7.97 1.72 -17.88
CA ASP A 58 8.69 1.95 -16.63
C ASP A 58 8.25 3.25 -15.94
N ASP A 59 7.98 4.32 -16.70
CA ASP A 59 7.43 5.57 -16.15
C ASP A 59 6.07 5.35 -15.50
N LEU A 60 5.20 4.56 -16.13
CA LEU A 60 3.90 4.19 -15.56
C LEU A 60 4.09 3.34 -14.29
N LEU A 61 4.92 2.30 -14.34
CA LEU A 61 5.14 1.43 -13.17
C LEU A 61 5.70 2.23 -11.98
N ARG A 62 6.66 3.12 -12.22
CA ARG A 62 7.20 4.02 -11.19
C ARG A 62 6.13 4.94 -10.63
N ALA A 63 5.28 5.52 -11.48
CA ALA A 63 4.18 6.36 -11.03
C ALA A 63 3.16 5.59 -10.18
N VAL A 64 2.86 4.35 -10.55
CA VAL A 64 2.03 3.44 -9.75
C VAL A 64 2.68 3.13 -8.40
N GLY A 65 3.99 2.86 -8.37
CA GLY A 65 4.73 2.66 -7.12
C GLY A 65 4.66 3.88 -6.18
N HIS A 66 4.82 5.10 -6.73
CA HIS A 66 4.63 6.34 -5.97
C HIS A 66 3.21 6.48 -5.43
N ARG A 67 2.20 6.12 -6.23
CA ARG A 67 0.79 6.13 -5.81
C ARG A 67 0.53 5.18 -4.64
N ALA A 68 1.15 4.00 -4.63
CA ALA A 68 1.05 3.07 -3.50
C ALA A 68 1.57 3.70 -2.20
N ILE A 69 2.71 4.39 -2.27
CA ILE A 69 3.30 5.07 -1.11
C ILE A 69 2.43 6.26 -0.68
N ASP A 70 1.93 7.07 -1.62
CA ASP A 70 1.02 8.19 -1.31
C ASP A 70 -0.23 7.72 -0.54
N LEU A 71 -0.82 6.61 -0.98
CA LEU A 71 -1.98 6.01 -0.34
C LEU A 71 -1.64 5.48 1.06
N TRP A 72 -0.44 4.92 1.22
CA TRP A 72 0.03 4.45 2.51
C TRP A 72 0.28 5.61 3.50
N GLU A 73 0.97 6.67 3.06
CA GLU A 73 1.20 7.91 3.81
C GLU A 73 -0.09 8.55 4.31
N GLN A 74 -1.14 8.55 3.48
CA GLN A 74 -2.44 9.11 3.84
C GLN A 74 -3.16 8.32 4.93
N ARG A 75 -2.92 7.00 5.01
CA ARG A 75 -3.66 6.09 5.89
C ARG A 75 -2.93 5.78 7.18
N ILE A 76 -1.60 5.70 7.19
CA ILE A 76 -0.80 5.32 8.37
C ILE A 76 -1.11 6.16 9.61
N GLY A 77 -1.49 7.43 9.43
CA GLY A 77 -1.88 8.32 10.50
C GLY A 77 -3.10 7.84 11.30
N THR A 78 -4.01 7.04 10.73
CA THR A 78 -5.15 6.47 11.48
C THR A 78 -4.67 5.47 12.52
N ALA A 79 -3.74 4.59 12.15
CA ALA A 79 -3.14 3.60 13.04
C ALA A 79 -2.30 4.25 14.15
N VAL A 80 -1.54 5.30 13.80
CA VAL A 80 -0.77 6.06 14.78
C VAL A 80 -1.69 6.69 15.84
N ARG A 81 -2.84 7.24 15.42
CA ARG A 81 -3.85 7.85 16.32
C ARG A 81 -4.65 6.83 17.13
N ALA A 82 -4.72 5.57 16.73
CA ALA A 82 -5.35 4.49 17.49
C ALA A 82 -4.48 4.02 18.68
N ALA A 83 -3.71 4.94 19.28
CA ALA A 83 -2.73 4.61 20.30
C ALA A 83 -3.34 3.98 21.55
N ASP A 84 -4.54 4.40 21.93
CA ASP A 84 -5.21 3.93 23.15
C ASP A 84 -5.94 2.60 22.98
N ALA A 85 -6.08 2.08 21.75
CA ALA A 85 -6.70 0.78 21.49
C ALA A 85 -5.90 -0.33 22.19
N PRO A 86 -6.50 -1.36 22.82
CA PRO A 86 -5.77 -2.36 23.63
C PRO A 86 -4.59 -3.02 22.92
N ASP A 87 -4.73 -3.29 21.64
CA ASP A 87 -3.71 -3.90 20.76
C ASP A 87 -2.58 -2.93 20.35
N GLY A 88 -2.57 -1.70 20.85
CA GLY A 88 -1.59 -0.67 20.48
C GLY A 88 -1.83 -0.03 19.11
N GLY A 89 -2.95 -0.34 18.45
CA GLY A 89 -3.28 0.13 17.10
C GLY A 89 -2.91 -0.87 15.99
N LEU A 90 -2.51 -2.11 16.33
CA LEU A 90 -2.15 -3.14 15.35
C LEU A 90 -3.28 -3.44 14.35
N ARG A 91 -4.53 -3.53 14.83
CA ARG A 91 -5.70 -3.76 13.99
C ARG A 91 -5.93 -2.61 13.02
N ALA A 92 -5.83 -1.38 13.51
CA ALA A 92 -5.96 -0.19 12.67
C ALA A 92 -4.83 -0.10 11.63
N LEU A 93 -3.61 -0.55 11.98
CA LEU A 93 -2.49 -0.68 11.05
C LEU A 93 -2.78 -1.72 9.96
N ALA A 94 -3.22 -2.92 10.34
CA ALA A 94 -3.56 -3.97 9.39
C ALA A 94 -4.70 -3.55 8.46
N GLU A 95 -5.77 -2.97 9.01
CA GLU A 95 -6.91 -2.45 8.25
C GLU A 95 -6.50 -1.36 7.25
N ALA A 96 -5.65 -0.42 7.68
CA ALA A 96 -5.15 0.65 6.83
C ALA A 96 -4.33 0.14 5.64
N MET A 97 -3.50 -0.88 5.85
CA MET A 97 -2.69 -1.48 4.77
C MET A 97 -3.50 -2.40 3.86
N ILE A 98 -4.39 -3.23 4.41
CA ILE A 98 -5.26 -4.14 3.62
C ILE A 98 -6.17 -3.33 2.69
N ALA A 99 -6.65 -2.15 3.13
CA ALA A 99 -7.46 -1.26 2.29
C ALA A 99 -6.75 -0.72 1.05
N VAL A 100 -5.42 -0.82 0.96
CA VAL A 100 -4.60 -0.46 -0.20
C VAL A 100 -3.80 -1.65 -0.73
N GLY A 101 -4.31 -2.86 -0.45
CA GLY A 101 -3.68 -4.14 -0.73
C GLY A 101 -3.15 -4.29 -2.16
N PRO A 102 -3.94 -4.07 -3.21
CA PRO A 102 -3.47 -4.18 -4.60
C PRO A 102 -2.27 -3.30 -4.91
N HIS A 103 -2.25 -2.05 -4.40
CA HIS A 103 -1.14 -1.12 -4.61
C HIS A 103 0.13 -1.56 -3.87
N LEU A 104 0.01 -2.06 -2.64
CA LEU A 104 1.15 -2.59 -1.88
C LEU A 104 1.65 -3.91 -2.47
N ALA A 105 0.75 -4.80 -2.91
CA ALA A 105 1.11 -6.03 -3.60
C ALA A 105 1.88 -5.74 -4.88
N PHE A 106 1.42 -4.77 -5.68
CA PHE A 106 2.16 -4.32 -6.86
C PHE A 106 3.56 -3.81 -6.50
N LEU A 107 3.69 -3.01 -5.44
CA LEU A 107 4.97 -2.49 -4.97
C LEU A 107 5.92 -3.61 -4.50
N TRP A 108 5.42 -4.62 -3.79
CA TRP A 108 6.23 -5.72 -3.25
C TRP A 108 6.59 -6.79 -4.29
N ARG A 109 5.78 -6.99 -5.33
CA ARG A 109 5.97 -8.06 -6.32
C ARG A 109 6.82 -7.67 -7.51
N ASN A 110 7.00 -6.38 -7.77
CA ASN A 110 7.59 -5.91 -9.02
C ASN A 110 9.09 -5.62 -8.87
N PRO A 111 9.98 -6.41 -9.49
CA PRO A 111 11.44 -6.28 -9.34
C PRO A 111 12.00 -4.95 -9.85
N ILE A 112 11.25 -4.19 -10.64
CA ILE A 112 11.67 -2.86 -11.10
C ILE A 112 11.99 -1.93 -9.91
N PHE A 113 11.38 -2.18 -8.75
CA PHE A 113 11.55 -1.36 -7.56
C PHE A 113 12.81 -1.69 -6.76
N ASP A 114 13.45 -2.84 -6.98
CA ASP A 114 14.68 -3.23 -6.30
C ASP A 114 15.83 -2.26 -6.58
N HIS A 115 15.78 -1.58 -7.73
CA HIS A 115 16.76 -0.59 -8.17
C HIS A 115 16.20 0.83 -8.28
N ALA A 116 14.95 1.07 -7.85
CA ALA A 116 14.33 2.38 -7.86
C ALA A 116 14.61 3.14 -6.56
N GLU A 117 15.77 3.82 -6.50
CA GLU A 117 16.22 4.54 -5.29
C GLU A 117 15.22 5.57 -4.76
N ASP A 118 14.45 6.22 -5.65
CA ASP A 118 13.41 7.17 -5.28
C ASP A 118 12.25 6.50 -4.53
N ILE A 119 11.78 5.35 -5.03
CA ILE A 119 10.75 4.52 -4.39
C ILE A 119 11.25 3.99 -3.05
N GLY A 120 12.46 3.41 -3.03
CA GLY A 120 13.07 2.87 -1.82
C GLY A 120 13.26 3.92 -0.73
N ARG A 121 13.67 5.15 -1.07
CA ARG A 121 13.77 6.26 -0.11
C ARG A 121 12.41 6.66 0.44
N ARG A 122 11.39 6.78 -0.42
CA ARG A 122 10.05 7.13 0.03
C ARG A 122 9.45 6.06 0.94
N TRP A 123 9.60 4.78 0.61
CA TRP A 123 9.16 3.69 1.46
C TRP A 123 9.84 3.73 2.84
N LYS A 124 11.16 3.88 2.89
CA LYS A 124 11.91 4.02 4.16
C LYS A 124 11.47 5.24 4.99
N SER A 125 10.91 6.27 4.37
CA SER A 125 10.44 7.46 5.09
C SER A 125 9.15 7.22 5.90
N VAL A 126 8.34 6.21 5.53
CA VAL A 126 7.08 5.88 6.20
C VAL A 126 7.18 4.71 7.17
N GLU A 127 8.18 3.83 7.01
CA GLU A 127 8.43 2.70 7.90
C GLU A 127 8.50 3.06 9.40
N PRO A 128 9.12 4.19 9.83
CA PRO A 128 9.19 4.55 11.26
C PRO A 128 7.82 4.73 11.93
N GLN A 129 6.81 5.17 11.18
CA GLN A 129 5.45 5.35 11.71
C GLN A 129 4.77 4.00 11.95
N ALA A 130 4.97 3.03 11.04
CA ALA A 130 4.47 1.67 11.21
C ALA A 130 5.19 0.98 12.39
N LEU A 131 6.52 1.13 12.44
CA LEU A 131 7.33 0.59 13.53
C LEU A 131 6.95 1.18 14.89
N THR A 132 6.55 2.46 14.96
CA THR A 132 6.02 3.06 16.19
C THR A 132 4.80 2.30 16.74
N VAL A 133 3.88 1.88 15.88
CA VAL A 133 2.70 1.10 16.28
C VAL A 133 3.12 -0.30 16.77
N LEU A 134 4.03 -0.97 16.06
CA LEU A 134 4.54 -2.28 16.46
C LEU A 134 5.28 -2.22 17.81
N LYS A 135 6.12 -1.20 18.02
CA LYS A 135 6.83 -0.98 19.30
C LYS A 135 5.87 -0.73 20.45
N ARG A 136 4.80 0.05 20.23
CA ARG A 136 3.76 0.25 21.24
C ARG A 136 3.10 -1.06 21.66
N ALA A 137 2.81 -1.96 20.72
CA ALA A 137 2.26 -3.27 21.04
C ALA A 137 3.26 -4.13 21.83
N ARG A 138 4.56 -4.06 21.50
CA ARG A 138 5.64 -4.69 22.27
C ARG A 138 5.74 -4.14 23.69
N ASP A 139 5.68 -2.82 23.87
CA ASP A 139 5.74 -2.16 25.19
C ASP A 139 4.55 -2.54 26.09
N ARG A 140 3.46 -3.05 25.50
CA ARG A 140 2.28 -3.60 26.19
C ARG A 140 2.35 -5.10 26.45
N GLY A 141 3.45 -5.74 26.10
CA GLY A 141 3.64 -7.19 26.28
C GLY A 141 2.89 -8.05 25.27
N LEU A 142 2.34 -7.49 24.20
CA LEU A 142 1.65 -8.26 23.14
C LEU A 142 2.64 -8.93 22.18
N LEU A 143 3.87 -8.41 22.11
CA LEU A 143 4.95 -8.91 21.28
C LEU A 143 6.18 -9.16 22.15
N ARG A 144 6.97 -10.17 21.79
CA ARG A 144 8.21 -10.54 22.48
C ARG A 144 9.24 -9.40 22.43
N ALA A 145 9.89 -9.13 23.56
CA ALA A 145 10.78 -7.97 23.73
C ALA A 145 12.11 -8.11 22.96
N GLU A 146 12.58 -9.33 22.78
CA GLU A 146 13.86 -9.69 22.15
C GLU A 146 13.82 -9.70 20.61
N VAL A 147 12.64 -9.54 20.01
CA VAL A 147 12.49 -9.58 18.55
C VAL A 147 12.99 -8.25 17.95
N ALA A 148 13.92 -8.36 17.01
CA ALA A 148 14.49 -7.21 16.32
C ALA A 148 13.42 -6.43 15.53
N ASP A 149 13.57 -5.10 15.49
CA ASP A 149 12.62 -4.19 14.84
C ASP A 149 12.35 -4.55 13.36
N HIS A 150 13.39 -4.95 12.63
CA HIS A 150 13.24 -5.37 11.22
C HIS A 150 12.35 -6.62 11.11
N TRP A 151 12.48 -7.57 12.04
CA TRP A 151 11.69 -8.81 12.00
C TRP A 151 10.23 -8.56 12.36
N LEU A 152 9.97 -7.67 13.32
CA LEU A 152 8.61 -7.21 13.63
C LEU A 152 7.94 -6.63 12.37
N LEU A 153 8.63 -5.70 11.72
CA LEU A 153 8.10 -4.99 10.56
C LEU A 153 7.86 -5.93 9.37
N GLN A 154 8.86 -6.73 9.00
CA GLN A 154 8.79 -7.62 7.83
C GLN A 154 7.78 -8.75 8.01
N THR A 155 7.68 -9.32 9.22
CA THR A 155 6.67 -10.36 9.52
C THR A 155 5.26 -9.78 9.45
N PHE A 156 5.06 -8.57 9.99
CA PHE A 156 3.77 -7.89 9.90
C PHE A 156 3.38 -7.60 8.45
N TYR A 157 4.30 -7.06 7.64
CA TYR A 157 4.08 -6.81 6.21
C TYR A 157 3.79 -8.10 5.43
N SER A 158 4.46 -9.20 5.76
CA SER A 158 4.19 -10.51 5.14
C SER A 158 2.77 -10.99 5.42
N LEU A 159 2.28 -10.86 6.67
CA LEU A 159 0.90 -11.22 7.01
C LEU A 159 -0.12 -10.32 6.33
N VAL A 160 0.14 -9.02 6.26
CA VAL A 160 -0.70 -8.07 5.52
C VAL A 160 -0.75 -8.40 4.04
N TYR A 161 0.38 -8.74 3.42
CA TYR A 161 0.44 -9.16 2.02
C TYR A 161 -0.44 -10.38 1.77
N VAL A 162 -0.28 -11.44 2.57
CA VAL A 162 -1.10 -12.65 2.46
C VAL A 162 -2.57 -12.36 2.69
N ALA A 163 -2.92 -11.54 3.67
CA ALA A 163 -4.30 -11.16 3.95
C ALA A 163 -4.92 -10.33 2.80
N ALA A 164 -4.18 -9.37 2.24
CA ALA A 164 -4.62 -8.56 1.11
C ALA A 164 -4.86 -9.41 -0.15
N GLU A 165 -3.95 -10.33 -0.49
CA GLU A 165 -4.12 -11.27 -1.60
C GLU A 165 -5.30 -12.22 -1.37
N SER A 166 -5.50 -12.68 -0.13
CA SER A 166 -6.63 -13.52 0.24
C SER A 166 -7.97 -12.78 0.14
N VAL A 167 -7.99 -11.49 0.46
CA VAL A 167 -9.16 -10.63 0.25
C VAL A 167 -9.43 -10.42 -1.23
N TYR A 168 -8.38 -10.10 -2.02
CA TYR A 168 -8.49 -9.88 -3.46
C TYR A 168 -9.01 -11.11 -4.21
N SER A 169 -8.51 -12.31 -3.85
CA SER A 169 -8.93 -13.58 -4.43
C SER A 169 -10.26 -14.13 -3.90
N GLY A 170 -10.89 -13.44 -2.94
CA GLY A 170 -12.17 -13.84 -2.35
C GLY A 170 -12.10 -14.98 -1.31
N HIS A 171 -10.89 -15.41 -0.92
CA HIS A 171 -10.69 -16.42 0.13
C HIS A 171 -10.92 -15.89 1.54
N LEU A 172 -10.79 -14.57 1.75
CA LEU A 172 -10.93 -13.93 3.05
C LEU A 172 -11.87 -12.73 2.98
N ALA A 173 -12.80 -12.61 3.94
CA ALA A 173 -13.68 -11.46 4.03
C ALA A 173 -12.88 -10.19 4.45
N PRO A 174 -13.02 -9.05 3.76
CA PRO A 174 -12.27 -7.82 4.09
C PRO A 174 -12.40 -7.38 5.55
N ARG A 175 -13.58 -7.57 6.15
CA ARG A 175 -13.87 -7.17 7.53
C ARG A 175 -13.17 -8.04 8.58
N SER A 176 -12.86 -9.30 8.25
CA SER A 176 -12.23 -10.26 9.15
C SER A 176 -10.71 -10.28 9.02
N ALA A 177 -10.18 -9.77 7.90
CA ALA A 177 -8.76 -9.83 7.59
C ALA A 177 -7.85 -9.13 8.61
N PRO A 178 -8.16 -7.90 9.10
CA PRO A 178 -7.31 -7.24 10.09
C PRO A 178 -7.20 -8.03 11.39
N ASP A 179 -8.31 -8.61 11.86
CA ASP A 179 -8.34 -9.39 13.10
C ASP A 179 -7.50 -10.68 12.96
N LEU A 180 -7.59 -11.37 11.82
CA LEU A 180 -6.77 -12.55 11.54
C LEU A 180 -5.26 -12.22 11.49
N VAL A 181 -4.89 -11.08 10.90
CA VAL A 181 -3.50 -10.61 10.87
C VAL A 181 -2.99 -10.37 12.29
N VAL A 182 -3.72 -9.58 13.09
CA VAL A 182 -3.32 -9.27 14.47
C VAL A 182 -3.23 -10.52 15.32
N ASP A 183 -4.21 -11.41 15.17
CA ASP A 183 -4.24 -12.68 15.88
C ASP A 183 -2.99 -13.52 15.57
N THR A 184 -2.76 -13.79 14.29
CA THR A 184 -1.61 -14.56 13.81
C THR A 184 -0.29 -13.92 14.24
N TYR A 185 -0.20 -12.59 14.19
CA TYR A 185 1.01 -11.85 14.53
C TYR A 185 1.34 -11.88 16.03
N THR A 186 0.33 -11.88 16.90
CA THR A 186 0.51 -11.83 18.35
C THR A 186 0.52 -13.20 19.01
N ARG A 187 -0.21 -14.17 18.46
CA ARG A 187 -0.37 -15.52 19.05
C ARG A 187 0.27 -16.64 18.21
N GLY A 188 0.62 -16.38 16.96
CA GLY A 188 1.07 -17.42 16.03
C GLY A 188 -0.06 -18.37 15.62
N LEU A 189 0.28 -19.45 14.90
CA LEU A 189 -0.66 -20.51 14.48
C LEU A 189 -0.47 -21.83 15.24
N GLY A 190 0.58 -21.93 16.07
CA GLY A 190 0.85 -23.12 16.86
C GLY A 190 -0.19 -23.27 17.97
N ALA A 191 -0.74 -24.46 18.13
CA ALA A 191 -1.40 -24.84 19.38
C ALA A 191 -0.32 -25.07 20.47
N PRO A 192 -0.64 -24.80 21.74
CA PRO A 192 0.26 -25.07 22.87
C PRO A 192 0.68 -26.55 22.97
#